data_AF-A0A1X0QJZ1-F1
#
_entry.id   AF-A0A1X0QJZ1-F1
#
_cell.length_a   1.000
_cell.length_b   1.000
_cell.length_c   1.000
_cell.angle_alpha   90.00
_cell.angle_beta   90.00
_cell.angle_gamma   90.00
#
_symmetry.space_group_name_H-M   'P 1'
#
loop_
_entity.id
_entity.type
_entity.pdbx_description
1 polymer ?
#
loop_
_entity_poly.entity_id
_entity_poly.type
_entity_poly.pdbx_seq_one_letter_code
_entity_poly.pdbx_strand_id
1 'polypeptide(L)'
;MKDILAKSLNRHRIASYFINKNYKEALELIEVEDEDFKTEWELFYSFMLLIDFNDNSFIEEYMNSKTLSDPVLLYFLLTNDYLTEYEFLIAYDLYLTEPSKTSFIGKTIKREYYLKYKKDLKMDILVNFINEINDWRVYEFALKYNVDLTKSLLDINDTNMQWYILLNDKLNQNMRKNTFQSLIRKLNNFDEITKVMSLIEYEMIESKEDSIMYKYCMGKFIKKADIMYLINNKENFDMKYKKLLLGILISKNEIILAYYFCYQEYKNEENYEIKLIYLFLNRYLCFYRRVKLIMKEELKLKNLLERGMFYVLGDLRIILSLNSNKTNMFDDTDELYYLTIHLIEFVNKRSFVQAKSIIDVVRNYLSDNVFSKEVIFNRFIGEDDETEFNNFLGEPCKFLFRKLTKSDNDVIDEIKFDGGSIGNIYNLNFKETIDDSIFKNDYFKIDNKDFISYLKEEVKARYLKIKNLL
;
A
#
# COMPACT_ATOMS: atom_id res chain seq x y z
N MET A 1 0.94 -19.18 -38.56
CA MET A 1 1.67 -19.15 -37.26
C MET A 1 2.64 -17.97 -37.20
N LYS A 2 3.51 -17.73 -38.20
CA LYS A 2 4.36 -16.52 -38.28
C LYS A 2 3.58 -15.20 -38.33
N ASP A 3 2.50 -15.13 -39.10
CA ASP A 3 1.67 -13.91 -39.20
C ASP A 3 0.90 -13.58 -37.92
N ILE A 4 0.49 -14.62 -37.17
CA ILE A 4 -0.19 -14.45 -35.88
C ILE A 4 0.79 -13.89 -34.84
N LEU A 5 2.02 -14.41 -34.82
CA LEU A 5 3.10 -13.90 -33.96
C LEU A 5 3.49 -12.46 -34.33
N ALA A 6 3.59 -12.14 -35.62
CA ALA A 6 3.90 -10.79 -36.09
C ALA A 6 2.81 -9.77 -35.71
N LYS A 7 1.52 -10.12 -35.89
CA LYS A 7 0.39 -9.28 -35.46
C LYS A 7 0.38 -9.08 -33.94
N SER A 8 0.60 -10.14 -33.16
CA SER A 8 0.70 -10.03 -31.69
C SER A 8 1.85 -9.12 -31.25
N LEU A 9 3.00 -9.16 -31.93
CA LEU A 9 4.16 -8.31 -31.65
C LEU A 9 3.91 -6.84 -31.99
N ASN A 10 3.25 -6.55 -33.12
CA ASN A 10 2.86 -5.17 -33.47
C ASN A 10 1.90 -4.57 -32.45
N ARG A 11 0.88 -5.35 -32.05
CA ARG A 11 -0.08 -4.95 -31.00
C ARG A 11 0.61 -4.61 -29.68
N HIS A 12 1.63 -5.38 -29.29
CA HIS A 12 2.45 -5.09 -28.11
C HIS A 12 3.20 -3.76 -28.22
N ARG A 13 3.75 -3.44 -29.40
CA ARG A 13 4.48 -2.19 -29.62
C ARG A 13 3.55 -0.98 -29.57
N ILE A 14 2.37 -1.07 -30.20
CA ILE A 14 1.36 -0.01 -30.16
C ILE A 14 0.95 0.29 -28.72
N ALA A 15 0.57 -0.75 -27.97
CA ALA A 15 0.25 -0.70 -26.54
C ALA A 15 1.33 0.00 -25.71
N SER A 16 2.59 -0.45 -25.87
CA SER A 16 3.74 0.13 -25.17
C SER A 16 3.95 1.60 -25.53
N TYR A 17 3.77 1.98 -26.79
CA TYR A 17 3.90 3.38 -27.21
C TYR A 17 2.84 4.28 -26.56
N PHE A 18 1.58 3.85 -26.47
CA PHE A 18 0.53 4.60 -25.75
C PHE A 18 0.82 4.77 -24.26
N ILE A 19 1.24 3.70 -23.59
CA ILE A 19 1.63 3.75 -22.17
C ILE A 19 2.76 4.76 -21.96
N ASN A 20 3.74 4.77 -22.85
CA ASN A 20 4.90 5.65 -22.81
C ASN A 20 4.69 7.02 -23.46
N LYS A 21 3.44 7.39 -23.79
CA LYS A 21 3.07 8.69 -24.41
C LYS A 21 3.71 8.97 -25.78
N ASN A 22 4.13 7.93 -26.49
CA ASN A 22 4.68 7.98 -27.84
C ASN A 22 3.57 7.79 -28.88
N TYR A 23 2.59 8.71 -28.88
CA TYR A 23 1.37 8.54 -29.67
C TYR A 23 1.61 8.49 -31.18
N LYS A 24 2.62 9.21 -31.67
CA LYS A 24 2.95 9.25 -33.10
C LYS A 24 3.36 7.88 -33.61
N GLU A 25 4.30 7.25 -32.91
CA GLU A 25 4.79 5.90 -33.22
C GLU A 25 3.69 4.84 -33.06
N ALA A 26 2.74 5.05 -32.14
CA ALA A 26 1.58 4.19 -32.01
C ALA A 26 0.64 4.28 -33.22
N LEU A 27 0.33 5.51 -33.67
CA LEU A 27 -0.54 5.74 -34.82
C LEU A 27 0.04 5.19 -36.13
N GLU A 28 1.34 5.42 -36.37
CA GLU A 28 2.04 4.87 -37.54
C GLU A 28 1.93 3.34 -37.63
N LEU A 29 1.92 2.65 -36.48
CA LEU A 29 1.74 1.20 -36.41
C LEU A 29 0.27 0.76 -36.52
N ILE A 30 -0.71 1.57 -36.10
CA ILE A 30 -2.14 1.28 -36.28
C ILE A 30 -2.52 1.41 -37.76
N GLU A 31 -1.96 2.37 -38.49
CA GLU A 31 -2.28 2.62 -39.90
C GLU A 31 -2.03 1.42 -40.83
N VAL A 32 -1.13 0.51 -40.45
CA VAL A 32 -0.76 -0.68 -41.23
C VAL A 32 -1.55 -1.95 -40.84
N GLU A 33 -2.45 -1.87 -39.85
CA GLU A 33 -3.30 -2.98 -39.41
C GLU A 33 -4.67 -2.98 -40.13
N ASP A 34 -5.51 -3.97 -39.86
CA ASP A 34 -6.86 -4.11 -40.46
C ASP A 34 -7.89 -3.11 -39.88
N GLU A 35 -8.98 -2.84 -40.62
CA GLU A 35 -9.97 -1.80 -40.24
C GLU A 35 -10.68 -2.07 -38.90
N ASP A 36 -10.98 -3.34 -38.61
CA ASP A 36 -11.57 -3.75 -37.33
C ASP A 36 -10.64 -3.36 -36.17
N PHE A 37 -9.34 -3.62 -36.34
CA PHE A 37 -8.32 -3.22 -35.38
C PHE A 37 -8.20 -1.70 -35.25
N LYS A 38 -8.20 -0.95 -36.36
CA LYS A 38 -8.13 0.52 -36.31
C LYS A 38 -9.26 1.12 -35.47
N THR A 39 -10.49 0.66 -35.71
CA THR A 39 -11.70 1.15 -35.03
C THR A 39 -11.62 0.93 -33.51
N GLU A 40 -11.14 -0.23 -33.06
CA GLU A 40 -10.96 -0.52 -31.63
C GLU A 40 -9.94 0.40 -30.96
N TRP A 41 -8.92 0.83 -31.71
CA TRP A 41 -7.83 1.66 -31.19
C TRP A 41 -8.07 3.15 -31.31
N GLU A 42 -8.97 3.60 -32.19
CA GLU A 42 -9.39 5.00 -32.28
C GLU A 42 -10.08 5.46 -30.99
N LEU A 43 -11.02 4.68 -30.47
CA LEU A 43 -11.68 4.99 -29.19
C LEU A 43 -10.67 5.02 -28.03
N PHE A 44 -9.73 4.06 -28.01
CA PHE A 44 -8.67 4.02 -27.02
C PHE A 44 -7.74 5.23 -27.14
N TYR A 45 -7.36 5.61 -28.36
CA TYR A 45 -6.54 6.80 -28.64
C TYR A 45 -7.21 8.07 -28.12
N SER A 46 -8.47 8.31 -28.47
CA SER A 46 -9.22 9.47 -28.02
C SER A 46 -9.36 9.47 -26.48
N PHE A 47 -9.59 8.31 -25.85
CA PHE A 47 -9.60 8.19 -24.39
C PHE A 47 -8.24 8.56 -23.75
N MET A 48 -7.13 8.15 -24.36
CA MET A 48 -5.79 8.51 -23.89
C MET A 48 -5.52 10.02 -24.04
N LEU A 49 -6.01 10.66 -25.10
CA LEU A 49 -5.90 12.11 -25.27
C LEU A 49 -6.68 12.88 -24.20
N LEU A 50 -7.89 12.42 -23.85
CA LEU A 50 -8.66 13.00 -22.75
C LEU A 50 -7.88 12.93 -21.44
N ILE A 51 -7.31 11.77 -21.11
CA ILE A 51 -6.55 11.60 -19.85
C ILE A 51 -5.31 12.48 -19.81
N ASP A 52 -4.52 12.48 -20.88
CA ASP A 52 -3.19 13.07 -20.86
C ASP A 52 -3.17 14.57 -21.20
N PHE A 53 -4.15 15.07 -21.96
CA PHE A 53 -4.19 16.45 -22.44
C PHE A 53 -5.47 17.20 -22.10
N ASN A 54 -6.44 16.56 -21.44
CA ASN A 54 -7.79 17.09 -21.30
C ASN A 54 -8.38 17.51 -22.67
N ASP A 55 -8.04 16.74 -23.70
CA ASP A 55 -8.50 17.00 -25.05
C ASP A 55 -9.97 16.59 -25.15
N ASN A 56 -10.83 17.58 -25.30
CA ASN A 56 -12.27 17.39 -25.39
C ASN A 56 -12.70 16.74 -26.70
N SER A 57 -11.82 16.48 -27.67
CA SER A 57 -12.17 15.75 -28.90
C SER A 57 -12.85 14.41 -28.62
N PHE A 58 -12.40 13.65 -27.61
CA PHE A 58 -13.10 12.44 -27.15
C PHE A 58 -14.51 12.74 -26.66
N ILE A 59 -14.68 13.83 -25.89
CA ILE A 59 -15.98 14.25 -25.37
C ILE A 59 -16.86 14.70 -26.53
N GLU A 60 -16.36 15.52 -27.46
CA GLU A 60 -17.10 15.99 -28.63
C GLU A 60 -17.50 14.84 -29.54
N GLU A 61 -16.60 13.88 -29.80
CA GLU A 61 -16.85 12.70 -30.63
C GLU A 61 -17.86 11.75 -29.97
N TYR A 62 -17.71 11.47 -28.66
CA TYR A 62 -18.58 10.58 -27.89
C TYR A 62 -19.94 11.23 -27.54
N MET A 63 -20.00 12.55 -27.35
CA MET A 63 -21.22 13.29 -27.04
C MET A 63 -22.05 13.58 -28.29
N ASN A 64 -21.41 13.82 -29.45
CA ASN A 64 -22.11 13.95 -30.73
C ASN A 64 -22.71 12.61 -31.20
N SER A 65 -22.17 11.47 -30.76
CA SER A 65 -22.67 10.13 -31.10
C SER A 65 -23.89 9.69 -30.25
N LYS A 66 -24.88 10.54 -29.96
CA LYS A 66 -26.18 10.19 -29.33
C LYS A 66 -26.14 9.26 -28.08
N THR A 67 -25.02 9.18 -27.36
CA THR A 67 -24.86 8.36 -26.13
C THR A 67 -24.56 9.22 -24.89
N LEU A 68 -25.15 10.41 -24.82
CA LEU A 68 -25.31 11.21 -23.59
C LEU A 68 -26.09 10.51 -22.47
N SER A 69 -26.57 9.29 -22.73
CA SER A 69 -27.21 8.40 -21.77
C SER A 69 -26.24 7.48 -21.03
N ASP A 70 -24.92 7.58 -21.24
CA ASP A 70 -23.95 6.73 -20.54
C ASP A 70 -23.60 7.29 -19.14
N PRO A 71 -24.15 6.72 -18.05
CA PRO A 71 -23.90 7.23 -16.72
C PRO A 71 -22.48 6.97 -16.23
N VAL A 72 -21.80 5.97 -16.77
CA VAL A 72 -20.43 5.63 -16.34
C VAL A 72 -19.47 6.69 -16.88
N LEU A 73 -19.65 7.13 -18.13
CA LEU A 73 -18.89 8.25 -18.67
C LEU A 73 -19.20 9.53 -17.90
N LEU A 74 -20.46 9.85 -17.65
CA LEU A 74 -20.84 11.08 -16.93
C LEU A 74 -20.23 11.14 -15.52
N TYR A 75 -20.23 10.00 -14.81
CA TYR A 75 -19.56 9.88 -13.52
C TYR A 75 -18.04 10.07 -13.62
N PHE A 76 -17.40 9.44 -14.60
CA PHE A 76 -15.96 9.58 -14.86
C PHE A 76 -15.57 11.05 -15.13
N LEU A 77 -16.31 11.72 -16.02
CA LEU A 77 -16.06 13.11 -16.37
C LEU A 77 -16.26 14.07 -15.18
N LEU A 78 -17.32 13.85 -14.39
CA LEU A 78 -17.60 14.67 -13.21
C LEU A 78 -16.52 14.55 -12.12
N THR A 79 -16.05 13.32 -11.87
CA THR A 79 -15.09 13.02 -10.78
C THR A 79 -13.65 13.38 -11.11
N ASN A 80 -13.31 13.57 -12.38
CA ASN A 80 -11.98 13.97 -12.84
C ASN A 80 -11.92 15.43 -13.33
N ASP A 81 -12.93 16.25 -13.02
CA ASP A 81 -12.98 17.68 -13.36
C ASP A 81 -12.92 18.01 -14.87
N TYR A 82 -13.34 17.08 -15.72
CA TYR A 82 -13.34 17.26 -17.18
C TYR A 82 -14.53 18.09 -17.70
N LEU A 83 -15.52 18.40 -16.87
CA LEU A 83 -16.70 19.20 -17.23
C LEU A 83 -16.93 20.36 -16.25
N THR A 84 -17.37 21.50 -16.78
CA THR A 84 -17.92 22.62 -16.01
C THR A 84 -19.29 22.26 -15.39
N GLU A 85 -19.76 23.06 -14.42
CA GLU A 85 -21.11 22.87 -13.82
C GLU A 85 -22.21 22.88 -14.89
N TYR A 86 -22.10 23.79 -15.86
CA TYR A 86 -23.08 23.96 -16.93
C TYR A 86 -23.11 22.75 -17.88
N GLU A 87 -21.95 22.29 -18.33
CA GLU A 87 -21.84 21.11 -19.22
C GLU A 87 -22.32 19.85 -18.52
N PHE A 88 -22.01 19.71 -17.22
CA PHE A 88 -22.51 18.61 -16.42
C PHE A 88 -24.04 18.63 -16.30
N LEU A 89 -24.66 19.79 -16.04
CA LEU A 89 -26.11 19.90 -15.92
C LEU A 89 -26.82 19.51 -17.22
N ILE A 90 -26.30 19.94 -18.37
CA ILE A 90 -26.82 19.54 -19.67
C ILE A 90 -26.75 18.02 -19.81
N ALA A 91 -25.59 17.42 -19.52
CA ALA A 91 -25.40 15.97 -19.65
C ALA A 91 -26.27 15.18 -18.65
N TYR A 92 -26.41 15.68 -17.42
CA TYR A 92 -27.24 15.09 -16.39
C TYR A 92 -28.73 15.17 -16.72
N ASP A 93 -29.20 16.29 -17.29
CA ASP A 93 -30.58 16.47 -17.75
C ASP A 93 -30.91 15.55 -18.93
N LEU A 94 -29.96 15.34 -19.84
CA LEU A 94 -30.08 14.41 -20.97
C LEU A 94 -30.14 12.93 -20.53
N TYR A 95 -29.60 12.60 -19.35
CA TYR A 95 -29.66 11.27 -18.75
C TYR A 95 -31.01 10.95 -18.04
N LEU A 96 -31.92 11.93 -17.88
CA LEU A 96 -33.10 11.78 -17.03
C LEU A 96 -34.17 10.85 -17.63
N THR A 97 -34.14 9.59 -17.20
CA THR A 97 -35.34 8.74 -17.06
C THR A 97 -35.53 8.41 -15.57
N GLU A 98 -36.75 8.29 -15.06
CA GLU A 98 -36.97 7.96 -13.64
C GLU A 98 -36.20 6.72 -13.14
N PRO A 99 -36.10 5.62 -13.91
CA PRO A 99 -35.31 4.44 -13.52
C PRO A 99 -33.81 4.73 -13.38
N SER A 100 -33.28 5.65 -14.18
CA SER A 100 -31.87 5.99 -14.19
C SER A 100 -31.47 6.86 -12.99
N LYS A 101 -32.40 7.71 -12.50
CA LYS A 101 -32.24 8.51 -11.27
C LYS A 101 -32.22 7.68 -9.98
N THR A 102 -32.92 6.55 -9.96
CA THR A 102 -33.01 5.67 -8.77
C THR A 102 -31.92 4.61 -8.74
N SER A 103 -31.21 4.39 -9.85
CA SER A 103 -30.03 3.52 -9.91
C SER A 103 -28.91 3.97 -8.97
N PHE A 104 -28.08 3.03 -8.52
CA PHE A 104 -26.89 3.34 -7.69
C PHE A 104 -25.99 4.40 -8.34
N ILE A 105 -25.73 4.27 -9.65
CA ILE A 105 -24.88 5.20 -10.39
C ILE A 105 -25.55 6.58 -10.47
N GLY A 106 -26.86 6.65 -10.74
CA GLY A 106 -27.62 7.91 -10.74
C GLY A 106 -27.58 8.62 -9.39
N LYS A 107 -27.75 7.89 -8.29
CA LYS A 107 -27.61 8.43 -6.93
C LYS A 107 -26.20 8.93 -6.66
N THR A 108 -25.18 8.22 -7.13
CA THR A 108 -23.76 8.60 -6.99
C THR A 108 -23.46 9.90 -7.74
N ILE A 109 -23.88 10.00 -9.01
CA ILE A 109 -23.75 11.21 -9.83
C ILE A 109 -24.44 12.41 -9.16
N LYS A 110 -25.68 12.21 -8.70
CA LYS A 110 -26.44 13.25 -7.99
C LYS A 110 -25.67 13.72 -6.75
N ARG A 111 -25.23 12.80 -5.89
CA ARG A 111 -24.44 13.12 -4.70
C ARG A 111 -23.21 13.96 -5.06
N GLU A 112 -22.38 13.49 -6.00
CA GLU A 112 -21.15 14.18 -6.40
C GLU A 112 -21.43 15.61 -6.89
N TYR A 113 -22.47 15.80 -7.70
CA TYR A 113 -22.89 17.13 -8.14
C TYR A 113 -23.22 18.04 -6.96
N TYR A 114 -24.03 17.57 -6.00
CA TYR A 114 -24.41 18.37 -4.84
C TYR A 114 -23.21 18.70 -3.94
N LEU A 115 -22.35 17.71 -3.65
CA LEU A 115 -21.16 17.94 -2.80
C LEU A 115 -20.18 18.93 -3.45
N LYS A 116 -20.05 18.90 -4.78
CA LYS A 116 -19.13 19.75 -5.55
C LYS A 116 -19.64 21.18 -5.70
N TYR A 117 -20.91 21.35 -6.07
CA TYR A 117 -21.43 22.64 -6.50
C TYR A 117 -22.38 23.32 -5.50
N LYS A 118 -22.91 22.60 -4.50
CA LYS A 118 -23.84 23.18 -3.51
C LYS A 118 -23.22 23.19 -2.12
N LYS A 119 -22.85 24.38 -1.64
CA LYS A 119 -22.20 24.58 -0.34
C LYS A 119 -23.19 24.60 0.84
N ASP A 120 -24.43 25.01 0.60
CA ASP A 120 -25.48 25.15 1.62
C ASP A 120 -26.49 23.99 1.57
N LEU A 121 -25.99 22.77 1.75
CA LEU A 121 -26.84 21.58 1.77
C LEU A 121 -27.59 21.45 3.10
N LYS A 122 -28.90 21.21 3.01
CA LYS A 122 -29.73 20.88 4.18
C LYS A 122 -29.33 19.52 4.75
N MET A 123 -29.39 19.38 6.08
CA MET A 123 -29.06 18.13 6.79
C MET A 123 -29.83 16.92 6.24
N ASP A 124 -31.13 17.08 5.96
CA ASP A 124 -31.97 15.99 5.44
C ASP A 124 -31.46 15.44 4.10
N ILE A 125 -30.87 16.28 3.25
CA ILE A 125 -30.29 15.87 1.97
C ILE A 125 -29.04 15.01 2.22
N LEU A 126 -28.17 15.45 3.14
CA LEU A 126 -26.96 14.71 3.49
C LEU A 126 -27.31 13.35 4.13
N VAL A 127 -28.28 13.33 5.04
CA VAL A 127 -28.78 12.10 5.68
C VAL A 127 -29.33 11.14 4.62
N ASN A 128 -30.06 11.64 3.62
CA ASN A 128 -30.52 10.80 2.51
C ASN A 128 -29.35 10.21 1.71
N PHE A 129 -28.32 10.99 1.40
CA PHE A 129 -27.13 10.45 0.72
C PHE A 129 -26.40 9.39 1.54
N ILE A 130 -26.32 9.57 2.87
CA ILE A 130 -25.73 8.57 3.77
C ILE A 130 -26.56 7.29 3.76
N ASN A 131 -27.87 7.38 3.89
CA ASN A 131 -28.76 6.22 3.86
C ASN A 131 -28.75 5.47 2.52
N GLU A 132 -28.44 6.18 1.41
CA GLU A 132 -28.41 5.60 0.07
C GLU A 132 -27.06 4.98 -0.31
N ILE A 133 -25.93 5.59 0.06
CA ILE A 133 -24.59 5.20 -0.43
C ILE A 133 -23.53 5.10 0.69
N ASN A 134 -23.79 5.65 1.89
CA ASN A 134 -22.86 5.70 3.03
C ASN A 134 -21.39 5.98 2.62
N ASP A 135 -21.16 7.13 2.00
CA ASP A 135 -19.85 7.53 1.47
C ASP A 135 -19.17 8.56 2.38
N TRP A 136 -17.88 8.34 2.66
CA TRP A 136 -17.02 9.24 3.44
C TRP A 136 -17.06 10.70 2.98
N ARG A 137 -17.17 10.96 1.67
CA ARG A 137 -17.24 12.32 1.11
C ARG A 137 -18.39 13.17 1.67
N VAL A 138 -19.49 12.52 2.05
CA VAL A 138 -20.65 13.21 2.68
C VAL A 138 -20.29 13.69 4.09
N TYR A 139 -19.52 12.89 4.84
CA TYR A 139 -19.04 13.23 6.18
C TYR A 139 -17.97 14.31 6.13
N GLU A 140 -17.05 14.26 5.17
CA GLU A 140 -16.07 15.34 4.95
C GLU A 140 -16.75 16.68 4.66
N PHE A 141 -17.77 16.65 3.80
CA PHE A 141 -18.60 17.83 3.55
C PHE A 141 -19.25 18.33 4.85
N ALA A 142 -19.85 17.44 5.64
CA ALA A 142 -20.48 17.81 6.91
C ALA A 142 -19.47 18.43 7.90
N LEU A 143 -18.26 17.89 8.01
CA LEU A 143 -17.18 18.46 8.83
C LEU A 143 -16.79 19.86 8.33
N LYS A 144 -16.55 20.00 7.02
CA LYS A 144 -16.14 21.26 6.38
C LYS A 144 -17.15 22.38 6.58
N TYR A 145 -18.44 22.07 6.49
CA TYR A 145 -19.53 23.03 6.62
C TYR A 145 -20.19 23.03 8.02
N ASN A 146 -19.59 22.35 9.00
CA ASN A 146 -20.06 22.29 10.39
C ASN A 146 -21.51 21.79 10.55
N VAL A 147 -21.93 20.82 9.74
CA VAL A 147 -23.24 20.18 9.86
C VAL A 147 -23.18 19.08 10.90
N ASP A 148 -23.97 19.20 11.96
CA ASP A 148 -24.03 18.21 13.04
C ASP A 148 -24.90 17.00 12.68
N LEU A 149 -24.27 15.95 12.13
CA LEU A 149 -24.94 14.70 11.78
C LEU A 149 -25.39 13.86 13.00
N THR A 150 -24.92 14.15 14.22
CA THR A 150 -25.27 13.33 15.41
C THR A 150 -26.72 13.48 15.86
N LYS A 151 -27.41 14.52 15.39
CA LYS A 151 -28.83 14.75 15.65
C LYS A 151 -29.76 13.87 14.81
N SER A 152 -29.21 13.13 13.86
CA SER A 152 -29.97 12.22 13.00
C SER A 152 -30.05 10.80 13.61
N LEU A 153 -31.00 9.99 13.14
CA LEU A 153 -31.16 8.58 13.56
C LEU A 153 -30.15 7.64 12.87
N LEU A 154 -28.95 8.13 12.55
CA LEU A 154 -27.90 7.33 11.90
C LEU A 154 -27.25 6.36 12.89
N ASP A 155 -26.80 5.22 12.39
CA ASP A 155 -26.09 4.23 13.20
C ASP A 155 -24.72 4.76 13.64
N ILE A 156 -24.57 5.04 14.93
CA ILE A 156 -23.31 5.49 15.55
C ILE A 156 -22.24 4.39 15.51
N ASN A 157 -22.63 3.13 15.28
CA ASN A 157 -21.68 2.03 15.16
C ASN A 157 -21.03 1.93 13.77
N ASP A 158 -21.56 2.64 12.77
CA ASP A 158 -20.99 2.73 11.43
C ASP A 158 -19.60 3.37 11.44
N THR A 159 -18.68 2.83 10.63
CA THR A 159 -17.27 3.25 10.64
C THR A 159 -17.09 4.71 10.20
N ASN A 160 -17.81 5.16 9.16
CA ASN A 160 -17.72 6.55 8.71
C ASN A 160 -18.30 7.49 9.77
N MET A 161 -19.40 7.10 10.41
CA MET A 161 -19.99 7.88 11.51
C MET A 161 -19.04 7.97 12.72
N GLN A 162 -18.34 6.88 13.07
CA GLN A 162 -17.34 6.88 14.14
C GLN A 162 -16.18 7.83 13.84
N TRP A 163 -15.66 7.82 12.60
CA TRP A 163 -14.62 8.76 12.16
C TRP A 163 -15.11 10.21 12.20
N TYR A 164 -16.32 10.47 11.71
CA TYR A 164 -16.95 11.79 11.79
C TYR A 164 -17.05 12.29 13.23
N ILE A 165 -17.48 11.44 14.17
CA ILE A 165 -17.59 11.81 15.59
C ILE A 165 -16.21 12.15 16.17
N LEU A 166 -15.16 11.38 15.83
CA LEU A 166 -13.81 11.63 16.35
C LEU A 166 -13.18 12.90 15.80
N LEU A 167 -13.38 13.20 14.52
CA LEU A 167 -12.84 14.39 13.85
C LEU A 167 -13.62 15.67 14.15
N ASN A 168 -14.86 15.56 14.65
CA ASN A 168 -15.65 16.72 15.00
C ASN A 168 -15.39 17.18 16.45
N ASP A 169 -14.44 18.10 16.60
CA ASP A 169 -14.02 18.63 17.91
C ASP A 169 -15.12 19.38 18.69
N LYS A 170 -16.23 19.74 18.04
CA LYS A 170 -17.36 20.44 18.68
C LYS A 170 -18.31 19.49 19.41
N LEU A 171 -18.16 18.18 19.22
CA LEU A 171 -19.01 17.18 19.87
C LEU A 171 -18.61 16.93 21.33
N ASN A 172 -19.56 16.35 22.08
CA ASN A 172 -19.38 16.01 23.48
C ASN A 172 -18.17 15.06 23.68
N GLN A 173 -17.26 15.42 24.60
CA GLN A 173 -16.07 14.63 24.93
C GLN A 173 -16.38 13.19 25.36
N ASN A 174 -17.46 12.93 26.08
CA ASN A 174 -17.86 11.57 26.47
C ASN A 174 -18.27 10.73 25.25
N MET A 175 -18.95 11.35 24.28
CA MET A 175 -19.31 10.66 23.03
C MET A 175 -18.05 10.31 22.24
N ARG A 176 -17.13 11.27 22.10
CA ARG A 176 -15.83 11.05 21.43
C ARG A 176 -15.01 9.95 22.12
N LYS A 177 -14.96 9.96 23.45
CA LYS A 177 -14.28 8.94 24.27
C LYS A 177 -14.86 7.55 24.04
N ASN A 178 -16.19 7.39 24.10
CA ASN A 178 -16.85 6.10 23.86
C ASN A 178 -16.61 5.61 22.43
N THR A 179 -16.69 6.52 21.45
CA THR A 179 -16.38 6.21 20.05
C THR A 179 -14.94 5.77 19.87
N PHE A 180 -13.98 6.47 20.50
CA PHE A 180 -12.57 6.10 20.49
C PHE A 180 -12.36 4.67 21.01
N GLN A 181 -12.93 4.35 22.18
CA GLN A 181 -12.81 3.02 22.78
C GLN A 181 -13.40 1.92 21.90
N SER A 182 -14.50 2.21 21.20
CA SER A 182 -15.10 1.29 20.23
C SER A 182 -14.22 1.09 19.00
N LEU A 183 -13.70 2.19 18.44
CA LEU A 183 -12.92 2.17 17.21
C LEU A 183 -11.56 1.51 17.40
N ILE A 184 -10.81 1.88 18.45
CA ILE A 184 -9.46 1.37 18.71
C ILE A 184 -9.40 -0.15 18.97
N ARG A 185 -10.53 -0.73 19.40
CA ARG A 185 -10.67 -2.18 19.55
C ARG A 185 -10.77 -2.92 18.22
N LYS A 186 -11.21 -2.24 17.15
CA LYS A 186 -11.39 -2.82 15.82
C LYS A 186 -10.16 -2.64 14.91
N LEU A 187 -9.30 -1.66 15.21
CA LEU A 187 -8.15 -1.33 14.37
C LEU A 187 -6.96 -2.25 14.65
N ASN A 188 -6.32 -2.72 13.57
CA ASN A 188 -5.08 -3.52 13.61
C ASN A 188 -3.89 -2.85 12.89
N ASN A 189 -4.17 -1.83 12.08
CA ASN A 189 -3.16 -1.07 11.36
C ASN A 189 -2.59 0.06 12.24
N PHE A 190 -1.27 0.12 12.39
CA PHE A 190 -0.60 1.14 13.21
C PHE A 190 -0.77 2.56 12.68
N ASP A 191 -0.95 2.76 11.37
CA ASP A 191 -1.26 4.07 10.81
C ASP A 191 -2.61 4.58 11.26
N GLU A 192 -3.63 3.74 11.17
CA GLU A 192 -4.98 4.10 11.60
C GLU A 192 -5.04 4.27 13.12
N ILE A 193 -4.38 3.39 13.87
CA ILE A 193 -4.23 3.50 15.32
C ILE A 193 -3.56 4.83 15.68
N THR A 194 -2.46 5.19 15.02
CA THR A 194 -1.74 6.45 15.27
C THR A 194 -2.61 7.65 14.97
N LYS A 195 -3.33 7.64 13.84
CA LYS A 195 -4.31 8.68 13.49
C LYS A 195 -5.38 8.82 14.56
N VAL A 196 -6.02 7.73 14.97
CA VAL A 196 -7.07 7.77 16.01
C VAL A 196 -6.52 8.25 17.35
N MET A 197 -5.34 7.77 17.76
CA MET A 197 -4.67 8.20 18.99
C MET A 197 -4.30 9.69 18.97
N SER A 198 -4.02 10.26 17.80
CA SER A 198 -3.71 11.70 17.66
C SER A 198 -4.93 12.61 17.84
N LEU A 199 -6.14 12.06 17.71
CA LEU A 199 -7.41 12.80 17.80
C LEU A 199 -7.99 12.85 19.22
N ILE A 200 -7.33 12.24 20.20
CA ILE A 200 -7.82 12.15 21.58
C ILE A 200 -6.81 12.65 22.59
N GLU A 201 -7.32 13.15 23.71
CA GLU A 201 -6.52 13.51 24.88
C GLU A 201 -6.14 12.25 25.66
N TYR A 202 -4.97 12.26 26.31
CA TYR A 202 -4.44 11.10 27.02
C TYR A 202 -5.36 10.67 28.18
N GLU A 203 -6.05 11.62 28.79
CA GLU A 203 -7.03 11.45 29.86
C GLU A 203 -8.26 10.62 29.43
N MET A 204 -8.52 10.51 28.12
CA MET A 204 -9.61 9.71 27.57
C MET A 204 -9.27 8.20 27.51
N ILE A 205 -8.02 7.83 27.78
CA ILE A 205 -7.52 6.45 27.69
C ILE A 205 -7.63 5.75 29.04
N GLU A 206 -8.37 4.64 29.07
CA GLU A 206 -8.64 3.92 30.32
C GLU A 206 -7.77 2.67 30.51
N SER A 207 -7.50 1.92 29.43
CA SER A 207 -6.73 0.68 29.54
C SER A 207 -5.24 0.95 29.59
N LYS A 208 -4.50 0.07 30.27
CA LYS A 208 -3.04 0.18 30.38
C LYS A 208 -2.39 -0.10 29.03
N GLU A 209 -2.92 -1.05 28.27
CA GLU A 209 -2.48 -1.44 26.95
C GLU A 209 -2.62 -0.27 25.96
N ASP A 210 -3.79 0.39 25.93
CA ASP A 210 -4.03 1.56 25.09
C ASP A 210 -3.16 2.75 25.53
N SER A 211 -2.88 2.90 26.82
CA SER A 211 -1.95 3.92 27.33
C SER A 211 -0.52 3.69 26.80
N ILE A 212 -0.07 2.43 26.75
CA ILE A 212 1.25 2.08 26.19
C ILE A 212 1.24 2.28 24.67
N MET A 213 0.16 1.88 23.98
CA MET A 213 -0.03 2.10 22.55
C MET A 213 0.04 3.59 22.21
N TYR A 214 -0.65 4.43 22.97
CA TYR A 214 -0.62 5.89 22.79
C TYR A 214 0.78 6.45 23.00
N LYS A 215 1.51 6.04 24.05
CA LYS A 215 2.89 6.48 24.25
C LYS A 215 3.77 6.12 23.06
N TYR A 216 3.64 4.90 22.54
CA TYR A 216 4.38 4.45 21.36
C TYR A 216 4.05 5.28 20.12
N CYS A 217 2.76 5.41 19.78
CA CYS A 217 2.31 6.15 18.59
C CYS A 217 2.67 7.64 18.65
N MET A 218 2.67 8.23 19.86
CA MET A 218 2.99 9.64 20.07
C MET A 218 4.48 9.89 20.34
N GLY A 219 5.35 8.89 20.19
CA GLY A 219 6.79 9.03 20.45
C GLY A 219 7.15 9.38 21.89
N LYS A 220 6.26 9.11 22.86
CA LYS A 220 6.49 9.37 24.29
C LYS A 220 7.36 8.27 24.90
N PHE A 221 8.04 8.61 25.99
CA PHE A 221 8.91 7.67 26.70
C PHE A 221 8.16 6.44 27.23
N ILE A 222 8.60 5.26 26.81
CA ILE A 222 8.08 3.96 27.26
C ILE A 222 8.97 3.41 28.38
N LYS A 223 8.37 3.18 29.55
CA LYS A 223 9.09 2.73 30.74
C LYS A 223 9.41 1.24 30.66
N LYS A 224 10.47 0.81 31.36
CA LYS A 224 10.78 -0.63 31.54
C LYS A 224 9.60 -1.44 32.07
N ALA A 225 8.84 -0.88 33.01
CA ALA A 225 7.64 -1.53 33.54
C ALA A 225 6.51 -1.72 32.50
N ASP A 226 6.42 -0.83 31.50
CA ASP A 226 5.47 -0.96 30.39
C ASP A 226 5.85 -2.16 29.50
N ILE A 227 7.14 -2.31 29.19
CA ILE A 227 7.68 -3.43 28.39
C ILE A 227 7.50 -4.76 29.13
N MET A 228 7.88 -4.81 30.42
CA MET A 228 7.73 -6.01 31.23
C MET A 228 6.27 -6.42 31.37
N TYR A 229 5.36 -5.45 31.51
CA TYR A 229 3.93 -5.71 31.52
C TYR A 229 3.48 -6.37 30.21
N LEU A 230 3.94 -5.88 29.06
CA LEU A 230 3.59 -6.48 27.79
C LEU A 230 4.14 -7.91 27.63
N ILE A 231 5.41 -8.13 27.99
CA ILE A 231 6.07 -9.45 27.93
C ILE A 231 5.33 -10.48 28.81
N ASN A 232 4.94 -10.07 30.03
CA ASN A 232 4.31 -10.96 31.00
C ASN A 232 2.87 -11.33 30.63
N ASN A 233 2.19 -10.54 29.80
CA ASN A 233 0.81 -10.75 29.40
C ASN A 233 0.64 -11.14 27.92
N LYS A 234 1.75 -11.30 27.17
CA LYS A 234 1.76 -11.53 25.72
C LYS A 234 0.87 -12.67 25.22
N GLU A 235 0.68 -13.71 26.02
CA GLU A 235 -0.11 -14.90 25.67
C GLU A 235 -1.62 -14.61 25.66
N ASN A 236 -2.07 -13.60 26.41
CA ASN A 236 -3.47 -13.19 26.49
C ASN A 236 -3.81 -12.04 25.53
N PHE A 237 -2.83 -11.55 24.78
CA PHE A 237 -3.00 -10.39 23.93
C PHE A 237 -3.44 -10.76 22.53
N ASP A 238 -4.29 -9.89 21.98
CA ASP A 238 -4.59 -9.88 20.56
C ASP A 238 -3.36 -9.46 19.73
N MET A 239 -3.50 -9.59 18.42
CA MET A 239 -2.39 -9.38 17.50
C MET A 239 -1.84 -7.95 17.55
N LYS A 240 -2.69 -6.93 17.74
CA LYS A 240 -2.23 -5.52 17.79
C LYS A 240 -1.29 -5.26 18.97
N TYR A 241 -1.53 -5.85 20.15
CA TYR A 241 -0.63 -5.67 21.29
C TYR A 241 0.63 -6.54 21.19
N LYS A 242 0.55 -7.72 20.54
CA LYS A 242 1.75 -8.49 20.15
C LYS A 242 2.65 -7.67 19.21
N LYS A 243 2.07 -7.00 18.21
CA LYS A 243 2.79 -6.06 17.32
C LYS A 243 3.34 -4.87 18.07
N LEU A 244 2.59 -4.29 19.01
CA LEU A 244 3.08 -3.21 19.85
C LEU A 244 4.34 -3.62 20.61
N LEU A 245 4.34 -4.81 21.24
CA LEU A 245 5.52 -5.34 21.90
C LEU A 245 6.70 -5.46 20.92
N LEU A 246 6.48 -6.05 19.75
CA LEU A 246 7.53 -6.19 18.72
C LEU A 246 8.06 -4.81 18.27
N GLY A 247 7.20 -3.85 17.99
CA GLY A 247 7.59 -2.49 17.60
C GLY A 247 8.37 -1.76 18.70
N ILE A 248 8.00 -1.93 19.97
CA ILE A 248 8.75 -1.34 21.10
C ILE A 248 10.14 -1.97 21.22
N LEU A 249 10.26 -3.29 21.07
CA LEU A 249 11.55 -3.97 21.13
C LEU A 249 12.45 -3.56 19.96
N ILE A 250 11.91 -3.53 18.73
CA ILE A 250 12.65 -3.15 17.52
C ILE A 250 13.12 -1.70 17.61
N SER A 251 12.25 -0.76 17.98
CA SER A 251 12.60 0.66 18.13
C SER A 251 13.62 0.94 19.24
N LYS A 252 13.74 0.05 20.23
CA LYS A 252 14.76 0.10 21.28
C LYS A 252 16.03 -0.68 20.93
N ASN A 253 16.15 -1.20 19.70
CA ASN A 253 17.26 -2.02 19.23
C ASN A 253 17.42 -3.36 20.00
N GLU A 254 16.33 -3.89 20.57
CA GLU A 254 16.29 -5.21 21.21
C GLU A 254 15.96 -6.31 20.18
N ILE A 255 16.69 -6.29 19.04
CA ILE A 255 16.35 -7.05 17.83
C ILE A 255 16.34 -8.57 18.07
N ILE A 256 17.27 -9.10 18.88
CA ILE A 256 17.33 -10.55 19.17
C ILE A 256 16.13 -10.99 20.01
N LEU A 257 15.69 -10.16 20.95
CA LEU A 257 14.51 -10.45 21.75
C LEU A 257 13.22 -10.32 20.91
N ALA A 258 13.14 -9.31 20.04
CA ALA A 258 12.05 -9.19 19.08
C ALA A 258 12.00 -10.41 18.14
N TYR A 259 13.16 -10.85 17.63
CA TYR A 259 13.28 -12.02 16.78
C TYR A 259 12.88 -13.31 17.51
N TYR A 260 13.24 -13.45 18.78
CA TYR A 260 12.82 -14.56 19.61
C TYR A 260 11.30 -14.63 19.78
N PHE A 261 10.66 -13.53 20.18
CA PHE A 261 9.20 -13.51 20.34
C PHE A 261 8.51 -13.75 19.00
N CYS A 262 8.95 -13.09 17.94
CA CYS A 262 8.41 -13.29 16.60
C CYS A 262 8.56 -14.75 16.14
N TYR A 263 9.69 -15.41 16.42
CA TYR A 263 9.91 -16.82 16.11
C TYR A 263 8.98 -17.77 16.87
N GLN A 264 8.70 -17.51 18.16
CA GLN A 264 7.76 -18.31 18.94
C GLN A 264 6.35 -18.20 18.36
N GLU A 265 5.89 -16.98 18.09
CA GLU A 265 4.56 -16.75 17.49
C GLU A 265 4.47 -17.37 16.09
N TYR A 266 5.50 -17.17 15.26
CA TYR A 266 5.59 -17.71 13.90
C TYR A 266 5.47 -19.24 13.87
N LYS A 267 6.03 -19.93 14.86
CA LYS A 267 5.94 -21.40 14.96
C LYS A 267 4.56 -21.90 15.37
N ASN A 268 3.84 -21.10 16.17
CA ASN A 268 2.61 -21.52 16.82
C ASN A 268 1.35 -21.09 16.06
N GLU A 269 1.46 -20.06 15.22
CA GLU A 269 0.32 -19.46 14.52
C GLU A 269 0.61 -19.32 13.01
N GLU A 270 -0.36 -19.65 12.14
CA GLU A 270 -0.32 -19.28 10.73
C GLU A 270 -0.68 -17.80 10.49
N ASN A 271 -0.14 -16.89 11.32
CA ASN A 271 -0.46 -15.47 11.24
C ASN A 271 0.40 -14.77 10.16
N TYR A 272 -0.25 -14.27 9.12
CA TYR A 272 0.42 -13.57 8.01
C TYR A 272 1.22 -12.33 8.48
N GLU A 273 0.70 -11.57 9.45
CA GLU A 273 1.36 -10.37 9.97
C GLU A 273 2.65 -10.70 10.72
N ILE A 274 2.63 -11.76 11.55
CA ILE A 274 3.85 -12.27 12.20
C ILE A 274 4.86 -12.77 11.17
N LYS A 275 4.40 -13.49 10.13
CA LYS A 275 5.27 -13.97 9.04
C LYS A 275 5.96 -12.82 8.31
N LEU A 276 5.26 -11.71 8.08
CA LEU A 276 5.86 -10.50 7.50
C LEU A 276 6.91 -9.88 8.42
N ILE A 277 6.61 -9.68 9.71
CA ILE A 277 7.60 -9.13 10.67
C ILE A 277 8.83 -10.04 10.73
N TYR A 278 8.61 -11.35 10.76
CA TYR A 278 9.67 -12.34 10.75
C TYR A 278 10.51 -12.25 9.46
N LEU A 279 9.88 -12.13 8.28
CA LEU A 279 10.56 -11.92 7.00
C LEU A 279 11.48 -10.69 7.05
N PHE A 280 10.97 -9.55 7.52
CA PHE A 280 11.73 -8.30 7.58
C PHE A 280 12.85 -8.35 8.63
N LEU A 281 12.65 -9.00 9.77
CA LEU A 281 13.73 -9.27 10.73
C LEU A 281 14.81 -10.18 10.15
N ASN A 282 14.43 -11.21 9.37
CA ASN A 282 15.40 -12.05 8.66
C ASN A 282 16.17 -11.26 7.60
N ARG A 283 15.51 -10.34 6.88
CA ARG A 283 16.19 -9.40 5.96
C ARG A 283 17.16 -8.51 6.71
N TYR A 284 16.74 -7.89 7.81
CA TYR A 284 17.59 -7.03 8.64
C TYR A 284 18.83 -7.76 9.17
N LEU A 285 18.68 -9.03 9.59
CA LEU A 285 19.78 -9.89 10.03
C LEU A 285 20.59 -10.54 8.90
N CYS A 286 20.22 -10.27 7.63
CA CYS A 286 20.82 -10.81 6.41
C CYS A 286 20.75 -12.35 6.27
N PHE A 287 19.67 -12.98 6.77
CA PHE A 287 19.42 -14.42 6.65
C PHE A 287 18.79 -14.79 5.31
N TYR A 288 19.54 -14.63 4.22
CA TYR A 288 19.07 -14.82 2.83
C TYR A 288 18.35 -16.15 2.58
N ARG A 289 18.85 -17.26 3.16
CA ARG A 289 18.23 -18.59 3.01
C ARG A 289 16.81 -18.58 3.55
N ARG A 290 16.61 -17.99 4.72
CA ARG A 290 15.31 -17.93 5.41
C ARG A 290 14.36 -16.97 4.71
N VAL A 291 14.83 -15.80 4.27
CA VAL A 291 14.06 -14.85 3.47
C VAL A 291 13.52 -15.51 2.19
N LYS A 292 14.38 -16.20 1.43
CA LYS A 292 13.97 -16.91 0.21
C LYS A 292 12.91 -17.98 0.48
N LEU A 293 13.09 -18.75 1.57
CA LEU A 293 12.16 -19.80 1.99
C LEU A 293 10.78 -19.22 2.33
N ILE A 294 10.74 -18.18 3.17
CA ILE A 294 9.48 -17.53 3.58
C ILE A 294 8.75 -16.95 2.36
N MET A 295 9.45 -16.20 1.50
CA MET A 295 8.80 -15.56 0.34
C MET A 295 8.23 -16.58 -0.65
N LYS A 296 8.95 -17.66 -0.95
CA LYS A 296 8.55 -18.63 -1.98
C LYS A 296 7.56 -19.69 -1.47
N GLU A 297 7.78 -20.20 -0.27
CA GLU A 297 7.09 -21.41 0.19
C GLU A 297 5.99 -21.10 1.21
N GLU A 298 6.14 -20.04 2.01
CA GLU A 298 5.25 -19.79 3.15
C GLU A 298 4.24 -18.66 2.92
N LEU A 299 4.68 -17.55 2.32
CA LEU A 299 3.80 -16.44 1.95
C LEU A 299 3.10 -16.68 0.61
N LYS A 300 3.61 -17.61 -0.21
CA LYS A 300 3.07 -17.98 -1.53
C LYS A 300 2.76 -16.75 -2.40
N LEU A 301 3.65 -15.76 -2.36
CA LEU A 301 3.51 -14.52 -3.13
C LEU A 301 3.50 -14.85 -4.62
N LYS A 302 2.60 -14.21 -5.37
CA LYS A 302 2.47 -14.36 -6.82
C LYS A 302 2.22 -13.00 -7.47
N ASN A 303 2.64 -12.84 -8.72
CA ASN A 303 2.33 -11.70 -9.59
C ASN A 303 2.76 -10.36 -8.93
N LEU A 304 1.86 -9.37 -8.86
CA LEU A 304 2.11 -8.04 -8.31
C LEU A 304 2.61 -8.04 -6.86
N LEU A 305 2.18 -9.00 -6.02
CA LEU A 305 2.65 -9.10 -4.63
C LEU A 305 4.12 -9.55 -4.55
N GLU A 306 4.56 -10.38 -5.47
CA GLU A 306 5.98 -10.76 -5.57
C GLU A 306 6.83 -9.57 -6.02
N ARG A 307 6.31 -8.76 -6.97
CA ARG A 307 6.96 -7.52 -7.42
C ARG A 307 7.08 -6.48 -6.31
N GLY A 308 6.00 -6.22 -5.56
CA GLY A 308 5.98 -5.23 -4.47
C GLY A 308 6.94 -5.54 -3.32
N MET A 309 7.22 -6.83 -3.08
CA MET A 309 8.20 -7.27 -2.07
C MET A 309 9.57 -7.61 -2.65
N PHE A 310 9.81 -7.36 -3.93
CA PHE A 310 11.02 -7.85 -4.58
C PHE A 310 12.32 -7.26 -4.01
N TYR A 311 12.26 -6.00 -3.57
CA TYR A 311 13.38 -5.32 -2.92
C TYR A 311 13.92 -6.08 -1.70
N VAL A 312 13.09 -6.87 -1.02
CA VAL A 312 13.51 -7.69 0.12
C VAL A 312 14.62 -8.66 -0.27
N LEU A 313 14.53 -9.29 -1.44
CA LEU A 313 15.56 -10.18 -1.98
C LEU A 313 16.64 -9.42 -2.75
N GLY A 314 16.25 -8.37 -3.49
CA GLY A 314 17.18 -7.52 -4.24
C GLY A 314 18.26 -6.92 -3.34
N ASP A 315 17.85 -6.32 -2.22
CA ASP A 315 18.77 -5.70 -1.27
C ASP A 315 19.76 -6.69 -0.67
N LEU A 316 19.28 -7.87 -0.26
CA LEU A 316 20.16 -8.92 0.26
C LEU A 316 21.12 -9.46 -0.78
N ARG A 317 20.70 -9.52 -2.05
CA ARG A 317 21.56 -9.95 -3.15
C ARG A 317 22.73 -8.98 -3.33
N ILE A 318 22.44 -7.68 -3.29
CA ILE A 318 23.43 -6.61 -3.40
C ILE A 318 24.36 -6.62 -2.17
N ILE A 319 23.80 -6.60 -0.95
CA ILE A 319 24.58 -6.62 0.32
C ILE A 319 25.52 -7.82 0.38
N LEU A 320 25.04 -9.01 0.03
CA LEU A 320 25.82 -10.25 0.11
C LEU A 320 26.65 -10.52 -1.15
N SER A 321 26.68 -9.59 -2.12
CA SER A 321 27.42 -9.71 -3.38
C SER A 321 27.17 -11.04 -4.11
N LEU A 322 25.91 -11.46 -4.20
CA LEU A 322 25.55 -12.75 -4.78
C LEU A 322 25.57 -12.71 -6.31
N ASN A 323 26.63 -13.27 -6.91
CA ASN A 323 26.74 -13.44 -8.35
C ASN A 323 25.85 -14.59 -8.82
N SER A 324 24.84 -14.30 -9.64
CA SER A 324 24.14 -15.34 -10.41
C SER A 324 23.73 -14.82 -11.79
N ASN A 325 24.25 -15.48 -12.83
CA ASN A 325 23.95 -15.21 -14.24
C ASN A 325 22.52 -15.63 -14.67
N LYS A 326 21.63 -15.96 -13.72
CA LYS A 326 20.25 -16.36 -14.01
C LYS A 326 19.35 -15.13 -13.94
N THR A 327 19.17 -14.53 -15.10
CA THR A 327 18.19 -13.47 -15.41
C THR A 327 16.73 -13.91 -15.25
N ASN A 328 16.45 -15.21 -15.08
CA ASN A 328 15.09 -15.78 -15.00
C ASN A 328 14.29 -15.45 -13.72
N MET A 329 14.66 -14.44 -12.93
CA MET A 329 13.74 -13.96 -11.88
C MET A 329 12.70 -12.97 -12.43
N PHE A 330 12.90 -12.40 -13.64
CA PHE A 330 12.08 -11.32 -14.20
C PHE A 330 11.83 -11.52 -15.70
N ASP A 331 10.86 -12.34 -16.08
CA ASP A 331 10.24 -12.23 -17.41
C ASP A 331 9.03 -11.29 -17.28
N ASP A 332 9.32 -9.99 -17.16
CA ASP A 332 8.32 -8.94 -16.91
C ASP A 332 7.50 -8.59 -18.17
N THR A 333 7.91 -9.07 -19.35
CA THR A 333 7.34 -8.69 -20.66
C THR A 333 5.94 -9.25 -20.89
N ASP A 334 5.61 -10.41 -20.33
CA ASP A 334 4.33 -11.08 -20.62
C ASP A 334 3.17 -10.45 -19.82
N GLU A 335 3.38 -10.04 -18.56
CA GLU A 335 2.32 -9.45 -17.72
C GLU A 335 1.89 -8.04 -18.19
N LEU A 336 2.85 -7.21 -18.62
CA LEU A 336 2.56 -5.88 -19.19
C LEU A 336 1.74 -6.00 -20.48
N TYR A 337 2.03 -7.01 -21.30
CA TYR A 337 1.26 -7.34 -22.49
C TYR A 337 -0.18 -7.73 -22.15
N TYR A 338 -0.38 -8.66 -21.21
CA TYR A 338 -1.73 -9.06 -20.78
C TYR A 338 -2.54 -7.87 -20.25
N LEU A 339 -1.93 -7.02 -19.42
CA LEU A 339 -2.61 -5.84 -18.87
C LEU A 339 -3.03 -4.85 -19.95
N THR A 340 -2.20 -4.64 -20.98
CA THR A 340 -2.50 -3.64 -22.00
C THR A 340 -3.57 -4.08 -23.00
N ILE A 341 -3.66 -5.38 -23.31
CA ILE A 341 -4.78 -5.90 -24.11
C ILE A 341 -6.10 -5.71 -23.35
N HIS A 342 -6.12 -6.00 -22.05
CA HIS A 342 -7.32 -5.78 -21.24
C HIS A 342 -7.69 -4.31 -21.09
N LEU A 343 -6.72 -3.38 -21.12
CA LEU A 343 -7.00 -1.93 -21.09
C LEU A 343 -7.92 -1.49 -22.24
N ILE A 344 -7.64 -1.95 -23.46
CA ILE A 344 -8.44 -1.63 -24.64
C ILE A 344 -9.85 -2.22 -24.49
N GLU A 345 -9.96 -3.46 -24.01
CA GLU A 345 -11.24 -4.09 -23.72
C GLU A 345 -12.05 -3.29 -22.67
N PHE A 346 -11.41 -2.74 -21.64
CA PHE A 346 -12.10 -1.93 -20.64
C PHE A 346 -12.65 -0.64 -21.24
N VAL A 347 -11.89 0.05 -22.10
CA VAL A 347 -12.38 1.25 -22.80
C VAL A 347 -13.54 0.91 -23.72
N ASN A 348 -13.42 -0.16 -24.51
CA ASN A 348 -14.48 -0.61 -25.42
C ASN A 348 -15.74 -1.06 -24.67
N LYS A 349 -15.59 -1.62 -23.46
CA LYS A 349 -16.69 -1.96 -22.54
C LYS A 349 -17.15 -0.78 -21.68
N ARG A 350 -16.69 0.45 -21.94
CA ARG A 350 -17.06 1.69 -21.23
C ARG A 350 -16.73 1.69 -19.73
N SER A 351 -15.76 0.89 -19.33
CA SER A 351 -15.24 0.82 -17.96
C SER A 351 -14.10 1.82 -17.75
N PHE A 352 -14.39 3.10 -18.02
CA PHE A 352 -13.39 4.17 -18.10
C PHE A 352 -12.63 4.40 -16.79
N VAL A 353 -13.32 4.30 -15.65
CA VAL A 353 -12.70 4.44 -14.32
C VAL A 353 -11.65 3.34 -14.11
N GLN A 354 -11.98 2.08 -14.43
CA GLN A 354 -11.06 0.96 -14.30
C GLN A 354 -9.89 1.06 -15.30
N ALA A 355 -10.17 1.46 -16.54
CA ALA A 355 -9.15 1.66 -17.56
C ALA A 355 -8.12 2.71 -17.11
N LYS A 356 -8.56 3.88 -16.63
CA LYS A 356 -7.67 4.91 -16.10
C LYS A 356 -6.84 4.40 -14.93
N SER A 357 -7.46 3.71 -13.96
CA SER A 357 -6.72 3.15 -12.82
C SER A 357 -5.64 2.16 -13.23
N ILE A 358 -5.90 1.29 -14.21
CA ILE A 358 -4.90 0.34 -14.70
C ILE A 358 -3.79 1.07 -15.47
N ILE A 359 -4.11 2.09 -16.29
CA ILE A 359 -3.10 2.93 -16.96
C ILE A 359 -2.18 3.58 -15.92
N ASP A 360 -2.75 4.16 -14.86
CA ASP A 360 -2.00 4.78 -13.77
C ASP A 360 -1.09 3.75 -13.09
N VAL A 361 -1.56 2.52 -12.85
CA VAL A 361 -0.75 1.43 -12.30
C VAL A 361 0.40 1.04 -13.23
N VAL A 362 0.11 0.84 -14.51
CA VAL A 362 1.11 0.40 -15.50
C VAL A 362 2.21 1.45 -15.67
N ARG A 363 1.83 2.73 -15.82
CA ARG A 363 2.77 3.84 -15.96
C ARG A 363 3.62 4.01 -14.72
N ASN A 364 2.99 4.10 -13.54
CA ASN A 364 3.70 4.49 -12.32
C ASN A 364 4.44 3.34 -11.65
N TYR A 365 4.03 2.07 -11.85
CA TYR A 365 4.58 0.94 -11.09
C TYR A 365 5.25 -0.14 -11.94
N LEU A 366 4.89 -0.31 -13.22
CA LEU A 366 5.39 -1.43 -14.03
C LEU A 366 6.41 -1.02 -15.10
N SER A 367 6.31 0.19 -15.65
CA SER A 367 7.12 0.61 -16.80
C SER A 367 8.56 1.04 -16.44
N ASP A 368 8.82 1.48 -15.21
CA ASP A 368 10.14 1.89 -14.72
C ASP A 368 10.52 1.21 -13.40
N ASN A 369 10.59 -0.13 -13.41
CA ASN A 369 10.90 -0.90 -12.20
C ASN A 369 12.37 -0.75 -11.78
N VAL A 370 12.61 0.15 -10.83
CA VAL A 370 13.91 0.38 -10.18
C VAL A 370 14.51 -0.93 -9.66
N PHE A 371 13.71 -1.81 -9.06
CA PHE A 371 14.21 -3.05 -8.45
C PHE A 371 14.80 -4.03 -9.47
N SER A 372 14.16 -4.17 -10.64
CA SER A 372 14.68 -5.01 -11.73
C SER A 372 16.02 -4.46 -12.22
N LYS A 373 16.15 -3.14 -12.37
CA LYS A 373 17.41 -2.49 -12.75
C LYS A 373 18.49 -2.70 -11.69
N GLU A 374 18.20 -2.51 -10.41
CA GLU A 374 19.16 -2.68 -9.31
C GLU A 374 19.75 -4.09 -9.24
N VAL A 375 18.92 -5.10 -9.51
CA VAL A 375 19.36 -6.49 -9.53
C VAL A 375 20.17 -6.85 -10.77
N ILE A 376 19.84 -6.27 -11.93
CA ILE A 376 20.63 -6.41 -13.16
C ILE A 376 22.01 -5.75 -12.99
N PHE A 377 22.03 -4.52 -12.47
CA PHE A 377 23.27 -3.75 -12.30
C PHE A 377 24.03 -4.09 -11.01
N ASN A 378 23.44 -4.93 -10.15
CA ASN A 378 23.96 -5.33 -8.83
C ASN A 378 24.43 -4.14 -7.97
N ARG A 379 23.60 -3.09 -7.91
CA ARG A 379 23.87 -1.87 -7.13
C ARG A 379 22.56 -1.19 -6.77
N PHE A 380 22.55 -0.42 -5.69
CA PHE A 380 21.44 0.47 -5.36
C PHE A 380 21.41 1.65 -6.35
N ILE A 381 20.24 1.92 -6.90
CA ILE A 381 19.95 2.95 -7.92
C ILE A 381 18.81 3.86 -7.43
N GLY A 382 17.84 3.31 -6.72
CA GLY A 382 16.66 4.05 -6.24
C GLY A 382 16.95 4.98 -5.08
N GLU A 383 16.35 6.16 -5.14
CA GLU A 383 16.34 7.19 -4.09
C GLU A 383 15.08 7.11 -3.20
N ASP A 384 14.07 6.33 -3.61
CA ASP A 384 12.82 6.17 -2.86
C ASP A 384 13.00 5.17 -1.72
N ASP A 385 12.88 5.66 -0.48
CA ASP A 385 12.96 4.87 0.74
C ASP A 385 11.57 4.44 1.24
N GLU A 386 10.49 4.78 0.52
CA GLU A 386 9.14 4.50 0.96
C GLU A 386 8.56 3.18 0.44
N THR A 387 7.99 2.38 1.35
CA THR A 387 7.30 1.12 1.04
C THR A 387 5.95 1.07 1.73
N GLU A 388 5.04 0.23 1.22
CA GLU A 388 3.70 0.03 1.80
C GLU A 388 3.74 -0.52 3.25
N PHE A 389 4.87 -1.09 3.67
CA PHE A 389 5.06 -1.68 5.00
C PHE A 389 5.70 -0.72 6.01
N ASN A 390 6.07 0.49 5.59
CA ASN A 390 6.75 1.49 6.41
C ASN A 390 6.16 1.66 7.81
N ASN A 391 4.84 1.71 7.89
CA ASN A 391 4.16 1.93 9.16
C ASN A 391 3.54 0.66 9.73
N PHE A 392 3.96 -0.52 9.27
CA PHE A 392 3.38 -1.80 9.68
C PHE A 392 3.50 -2.04 11.20
N LEU A 393 4.59 -1.55 11.80
CA LEU A 393 4.82 -1.49 13.25
C LEU A 393 4.88 -0.05 13.77
N GLY A 394 4.43 0.94 12.99
CA GLY A 394 4.53 2.38 13.28
C GLY A 394 5.88 3.00 12.91
N GLU A 395 5.89 4.34 12.83
CA GLU A 395 7.03 5.16 12.38
C GLU A 395 8.38 4.84 13.05
N PRO A 396 8.47 4.56 14.37
CA PRO A 396 9.76 4.23 15.01
C PRO A 396 10.44 2.98 14.43
N CYS A 397 9.70 2.12 13.73
CA CYS A 397 10.20 0.91 13.10
C CYS A 397 10.29 1.01 11.57
N LYS A 398 10.07 2.19 10.97
CA LYS A 398 10.03 2.37 9.52
C LYS A 398 11.27 1.79 8.84
N PHE A 399 12.44 2.00 9.44
CA PHE A 399 13.73 1.50 8.97
C PHE A 399 13.79 0.00 8.67
N LEU A 400 13.00 -0.83 9.37
CA LEU A 400 12.97 -2.27 9.16
C LEU A 400 12.32 -2.65 7.81
N PHE A 401 11.39 -1.81 7.35
CA PHE A 401 10.52 -2.03 6.21
C PHE A 401 10.91 -1.19 4.97
N ARG A 402 11.74 -0.16 5.14
CA ARG A 402 12.23 0.64 4.00
C ARG A 402 13.11 -0.19 3.08
N LYS A 403 13.07 0.12 1.79
CA LYS A 403 14.07 -0.28 0.81
C LYS A 403 15.42 0.36 1.17
N LEU A 404 16.53 -0.30 0.84
CA LEU A 404 17.83 0.36 0.90
C LEU A 404 18.05 1.27 -0.30
N THR A 405 18.43 2.51 -0.04
CA THR A 405 18.72 3.52 -1.06
C THR A 405 20.21 3.79 -1.13
N LYS A 406 20.63 4.45 -2.21
CA LYS A 406 22.02 4.88 -2.38
C LYS A 406 22.31 6.03 -1.41
N SER A 407 23.27 5.88 -0.51
CA SER A 407 23.80 6.99 0.29
C SER A 407 24.81 7.79 -0.55
N ASP A 408 24.81 9.12 -0.43
CA ASP A 408 25.82 10.00 -1.06
C ASP A 408 27.25 9.75 -0.55
N ASN A 409 27.42 8.93 0.51
CA ASN A 409 28.69 8.68 1.19
C ASN A 409 29.17 7.22 1.18
N ASP A 410 28.50 6.29 0.49
CA ASP A 410 28.86 4.88 0.59
C ASP A 410 29.91 4.48 -0.47
N VAL A 411 31.17 4.48 -0.03
CA VAL A 411 32.12 3.45 -0.45
C VAL A 411 31.51 2.10 -0.08
N ILE A 412 31.55 1.14 -1.01
CA ILE A 412 30.93 -0.19 -0.98
C ILE A 412 31.20 -1.00 0.32
N ASP A 413 32.14 -0.57 1.16
CA ASP A 413 32.60 -1.28 2.34
C ASP A 413 31.80 -1.01 3.64
N GLU A 414 30.92 0.00 3.70
CA GLU A 414 30.09 0.27 4.90
C GLU A 414 28.63 0.65 4.57
N ILE A 415 27.80 -0.32 4.16
CA ILE A 415 26.34 -0.10 4.09
C ILE A 415 25.81 0.13 5.52
N LYS A 416 25.47 1.38 5.85
CA LYS A 416 24.83 1.76 7.12
C LYS A 416 23.31 1.78 6.92
N PHE A 417 22.61 0.89 7.62
CA PHE A 417 21.15 0.99 7.73
C PHE A 417 20.82 2.15 8.68
N ASP A 418 19.86 2.99 8.30
CA ASP A 418 19.25 3.94 9.24
C ASP A 418 18.58 3.16 10.39
N GLY A 419 18.67 3.66 11.61
CA GLY A 419 18.27 2.93 12.83
C GLY A 419 19.39 2.12 13.51
N GLY A 420 20.61 2.20 12.98
CA GLY A 420 21.81 1.59 13.54
C GLY A 420 22.55 0.81 12.47
N SER A 421 23.87 0.97 12.41
CA SER A 421 24.71 0.17 11.53
C SER A 421 24.40 -1.31 11.78
N ILE A 422 24.07 -2.07 10.74
CA ILE A 422 24.13 -3.55 10.76
C ILE A 422 25.42 -4.04 11.43
N GLY A 423 26.47 -3.23 11.36
CA GLY A 423 27.77 -3.35 12.01
C GLY A 423 27.87 -3.24 13.54
N ASN A 424 26.83 -2.96 14.33
CA ASN A 424 27.04 -2.77 15.78
C ASN A 424 26.58 -3.94 16.67
N ILE A 425 25.68 -4.81 16.20
CA ILE A 425 25.47 -6.13 16.84
C ILE A 425 26.40 -7.18 16.20
N TYR A 426 26.75 -6.99 14.91
CA TYR A 426 27.78 -7.75 14.22
C TYR A 426 28.70 -6.78 13.49
N ASN A 427 29.68 -6.24 14.21
CA ASN A 427 30.83 -5.60 13.58
C ASN A 427 31.35 -6.57 12.52
N LEU A 428 31.45 -6.09 11.27
CA LEU A 428 31.82 -6.84 10.06
C LEU A 428 33.24 -7.44 10.12
N ASN A 429 33.84 -7.49 11.31
CA ASN A 429 34.84 -8.49 11.68
C ASN A 429 34.16 -9.86 11.91
N PHE A 430 33.60 -10.44 10.84
CA PHE A 430 33.55 -11.87 10.53
C PHE A 430 33.78 -12.87 11.69
N LYS A 431 32.91 -12.91 12.70
CA LYS A 431 32.94 -13.99 13.70
C LYS A 431 32.00 -15.12 13.29
N GLU A 432 32.54 -16.34 13.19
CA GLU A 432 31.78 -17.57 12.96
C GLU A 432 30.83 -17.90 14.13
N THR A 433 31.02 -17.26 15.28
CA THR A 433 30.32 -17.55 16.53
C THR A 433 29.57 -16.33 17.10
N ILE A 434 28.42 -16.62 17.70
CA ILE A 434 27.60 -15.69 18.46
C ILE A 434 28.04 -15.74 19.93
N ASP A 435 28.24 -14.58 20.56
CA ASP A 435 28.42 -14.48 22.02
C ASP A 435 27.08 -14.72 22.74
N ASP A 436 27.07 -15.60 23.74
CA ASP A 436 25.85 -15.92 24.50
C ASP A 436 25.28 -14.71 25.27
N SER A 437 26.07 -13.64 25.44
CA SER A 437 25.61 -12.37 26.03
C SER A 437 24.41 -11.76 25.29
N ILE A 438 24.25 -12.01 23.97
CA ILE A 438 23.14 -11.47 23.20
C ILE A 438 21.77 -12.06 23.58
N PHE A 439 21.76 -13.19 24.28
CA PHE A 439 20.53 -13.87 24.71
C PHE A 439 20.01 -13.34 26.05
N LYS A 440 20.66 -12.34 26.62
CA LYS A 440 20.26 -11.73 27.89
C LYS A 440 20.26 -10.22 27.74
N ASN A 441 19.12 -9.61 28.04
CA ASN A 441 19.00 -8.16 28.19
C ASN A 441 18.37 -7.80 29.54
N ASP A 442 18.10 -6.52 29.73
CA ASP A 442 17.54 -5.98 30.96
C ASP A 442 16.10 -6.43 31.24
N TYR A 443 15.39 -6.94 30.23
CA TYR A 443 13.98 -7.31 30.29
C TYR A 443 13.76 -8.81 30.40
N PHE A 444 14.59 -9.59 29.72
CA PHE A 444 14.36 -11.01 29.51
C PHE A 444 15.67 -11.78 29.24
N LYS A 445 15.68 -13.06 29.66
CA LYS A 445 16.75 -14.01 29.32
C LYS A 445 16.17 -15.12 28.46
N ILE A 446 16.71 -15.26 27.26
CA ILE A 446 16.32 -16.29 26.31
C ILE A 446 17.04 -17.59 26.69
N ASP A 447 16.31 -18.53 27.27
CA ASP A 447 16.82 -19.85 27.66
C ASP A 447 16.33 -20.99 26.74
N ASN A 448 15.64 -20.64 25.65
CA ASN A 448 15.12 -21.61 24.68
C ASN A 448 16.27 -22.17 23.81
N LYS A 449 16.68 -23.41 24.10
CA LYS A 449 17.78 -24.10 23.40
C LYS A 449 17.54 -24.25 21.90
N ASP A 450 16.31 -24.52 21.48
CA ASP A 450 15.97 -24.72 20.07
C ASP A 450 16.17 -23.43 19.28
N PHE A 451 15.71 -22.30 19.83
CA PHE A 451 15.93 -21.00 19.21
C PHE A 451 17.40 -20.61 19.19
N ILE A 452 18.14 -20.83 20.29
CA ILE A 452 19.58 -20.53 20.34
C ILE A 452 20.34 -21.34 19.29
N SER A 453 20.04 -22.64 19.18
CA SER A 453 20.65 -23.52 18.16
C SER A 453 20.30 -23.03 16.76
N TYR A 454 19.03 -22.76 16.50
CA TYR A 454 18.55 -22.23 15.23
C TYR A 454 19.26 -20.93 14.82
N LEU A 455 19.39 -19.96 15.74
CA LEU A 455 20.06 -18.70 15.46
C LEU A 455 21.55 -18.90 15.16
N LYS A 456 22.24 -19.75 15.93
CA LYS A 456 23.65 -20.10 15.70
C LYS A 456 23.87 -20.72 14.31
N GLU A 457 22.95 -21.58 13.87
CA GLU A 457 23.01 -22.17 12.53
C GLU A 457 22.84 -21.15 11.40
N GLU A 458 21.87 -20.22 11.51
CA GLU A 458 21.66 -19.19 10.49
C GLU A 458 22.85 -18.24 10.39
N VAL A 459 23.46 -17.86 11.51
CA VAL A 459 24.69 -17.04 11.52
C VAL A 459 25.85 -17.78 10.87
N LYS A 460 26.05 -19.07 11.19
CA LYS A 460 27.08 -19.90 10.54
C LYS A 460 26.85 -20.02 9.04
N ALA A 461 25.61 -20.24 8.60
CA ALA A 461 25.25 -20.36 7.19
C ALA A 461 25.52 -19.05 6.42
N ARG A 462 25.18 -17.89 7.02
CA ARG A 462 25.52 -16.57 6.48
C ARG A 462 27.04 -16.43 6.31
N TYR A 463 27.82 -16.78 7.33
CA TYR A 463 29.28 -16.70 7.31
C TYR A 463 29.91 -17.56 6.19
N LEU A 464 29.53 -18.84 6.09
CA LEU A 464 30.05 -19.75 5.07
C LEU A 464 29.73 -19.27 3.65
N LYS A 465 28.57 -18.66 3.46
CA LYS A 465 28.16 -18.14 2.14
C LYS A 465 29.00 -16.94 1.71
N ILE A 466 29.32 -16.03 2.63
CA ILE A 466 30.21 -14.89 2.33
C ILE A 466 31.64 -15.37 2.10
N LYS A 467 32.14 -16.30 2.93
CA LYS A 467 33.50 -16.86 2.79
C LYS A 467 33.74 -17.56 1.44
N ASN A 468 32.73 -18.20 0.86
CA ASN A 468 32.87 -18.88 -0.44
C ASN A 468 32.75 -17.92 -1.64
N LEU A 469 32.51 -16.62 -1.42
CA LEU A 469 32.41 -15.58 -2.45
C LEU A 469 33.63 -14.65 -2.49
N LEU A 470 34.43 -14.64 -1.42
CA LEU A 470 35.76 -14.03 -1.32
C LEU A 470 36.83 -15.08 -1.61
#